data_AF-S7UBU6-F1
#
_entry.id   AF-S7UBU6-F1
#
_cell.length_a   1.000
_cell.length_b   1.000
_cell.length_c   1.000
_cell.angle_alpha   90.00
_cell.angle_beta   90.00
_cell.angle_gamma   90.00
#
_symmetry.space_group_name_H-M   'P 1'
#
loop_
_entity.id
_entity.type
_entity.pdbx_description
1 polymer ?
#
loop_
_entity_poly.entity_id
_entity_poly.type
_entity_poly.pdbx_seq_one_letter_code
_entity_poly.pdbx_strand_id
1 'polypeptide(L)'
;MLGRSGVGFGSLSCAMCSCTEPAGRRSCSLPSFWRCAICRTTGMMTAASMKKYSAAARFRISFFLCAFIAVTEEWLFRGIVQTHWGLWAASAIFAVLHVRYLEKWFLFMVVVLLSLFLGVLYEQTDSLWAAITAHFLIDFVLALHVRLKRGAEEERE
;
A
#
# COMPACT_ATOMS: atom_id res chain seq x y z
N MET A 1 -37.27 49.89 56.19
CA MET A 1 -37.89 48.55 56.10
C MET A 1 -38.14 48.29 54.62
N LEU A 2 -37.56 47.35 53.89
CA LEU A 2 -36.98 46.04 54.15
C LEU A 2 -35.64 45.88 53.41
N GLY A 3 -34.71 45.11 53.99
CA GLY A 3 -33.52 44.64 53.30
C GLY A 3 -33.75 43.30 52.58
N ARG A 4 -32.87 42.97 51.63
CA ARG A 4 -32.33 41.61 51.48
C ARG A 4 -31.08 41.57 50.60
N SER A 5 -30.08 40.92 51.17
CA SER A 5 -28.77 40.51 50.66
C SER A 5 -28.88 39.39 49.61
N GLY A 6 -27.89 39.27 48.71
CA GLY A 6 -27.77 38.12 47.81
C GLY A 6 -26.53 38.17 46.91
N VAL A 7 -25.45 37.55 47.38
CA VAL A 7 -24.17 37.28 46.72
C VAL A 7 -24.37 36.29 45.55
N GLY A 8 -23.60 36.41 44.47
CA GLY A 8 -23.59 35.39 43.41
C GLY A 8 -22.60 35.62 42.27
N PHE A 9 -21.35 35.18 42.49
CA PHE A 9 -20.32 34.92 41.48
C PHE A 9 -20.85 34.14 40.26
N GLY A 10 -20.28 34.40 39.08
CA GLY A 10 -20.26 33.41 38.00
C GLY A 10 -20.45 33.96 36.60
N SER A 11 -19.43 34.66 36.08
CA SER A 11 -19.18 34.70 34.64
C SER A 11 -18.87 33.27 34.19
N LEU A 12 -19.70 32.71 33.30
CA LEU A 12 -19.33 31.64 32.37
C LEU A 12 -20.33 31.69 31.21
N SER A 13 -19.99 32.57 30.28
CA SER A 13 -20.51 32.57 28.92
C SER A 13 -20.27 31.19 28.30
N CYS A 14 -21.31 30.36 28.24
CA CYS A 14 -21.29 29.13 27.45
C CYS A 14 -21.41 29.54 25.98
N ALA A 15 -20.26 29.82 25.39
CA ALA A 15 -20.15 30.11 23.97
C ALA A 15 -20.71 28.93 23.16
N MET A 16 -21.68 29.29 22.32
CA MET A 16 -22.20 28.59 21.14
C MET A 16 -21.37 27.39 20.70
N CYS A 17 -21.87 26.18 20.98
CA CYS A 17 -21.57 25.01 20.19
C CYS A 17 -22.59 24.98 19.04
N SER A 18 -22.33 25.73 17.97
CA SER A 18 -23.14 25.71 16.76
C SER A 18 -22.85 24.42 16.00
N CYS A 19 -23.62 23.37 16.28
CA CYS A 19 -23.73 22.22 15.38
C CYS A 19 -24.48 22.67 14.12
N THR A 20 -23.77 22.90 13.02
CA THR A 20 -24.39 22.95 11.68
C THR A 20 -24.76 21.52 11.26
N GLU A 21 -26.03 21.15 11.38
CA GLU A 21 -26.60 19.92 10.82
C GLU A 21 -26.86 20.07 9.32
N PRO A 22 -26.48 19.11 8.46
CA PRO A 22 -27.11 18.95 7.15
C PRO A 22 -28.35 18.05 7.30
N ALA A 23 -29.50 18.62 6.94
CA ALA A 23 -30.69 17.95 6.44
C ALA A 23 -31.18 16.66 7.17
N GLY A 24 -32.13 16.86 8.08
CA GLY A 24 -33.38 16.10 8.08
C GLY A 24 -33.34 14.63 8.52
N ARG A 25 -33.36 14.38 9.84
CA ARG A 25 -34.17 13.29 10.43
C ARG A 25 -34.47 13.54 11.90
N ARG A 26 -35.73 13.40 12.28
CA ARG A 26 -36.30 13.78 13.58
C ARG A 26 -35.83 12.86 14.72
N SER A 27 -35.59 13.50 15.87
CA SER A 27 -35.82 13.04 17.24
C SER A 27 -35.09 11.79 17.74
N CYS A 28 -33.96 12.00 18.43
CA CYS A 28 -33.51 11.11 19.50
C CYS A 28 -33.84 11.75 20.85
N SER A 29 -34.93 11.32 21.48
CA SER A 29 -35.29 11.61 22.87
C SER A 29 -34.48 10.72 23.82
N LEU A 30 -33.23 11.09 24.08
CA LEU A 30 -32.37 10.45 25.06
C LEU A 30 -31.89 11.48 26.10
N PRO A 31 -31.93 11.17 27.40
CA PRO A 31 -31.48 12.07 28.46
C PRO A 31 -30.03 12.49 28.27
N SER A 32 -29.73 13.74 28.60
CA SER A 32 -28.44 14.41 28.43
C SER A 32 -27.24 13.68 29.05
N PHE A 33 -27.47 12.78 30.01
CA PHE A 33 -26.42 11.96 30.62
C PHE A 33 -25.89 10.85 29.71
N TRP A 34 -26.75 10.23 28.90
CA TRP A 34 -26.39 9.09 28.04
C TRP A 34 -25.70 9.48 26.74
N ARG A 35 -25.88 10.74 26.31
CA ARG A 35 -25.27 11.24 25.07
C ARG A 35 -23.75 11.33 25.15
N CYS A 36 -23.20 11.49 26.36
CA CYS A 36 -21.76 11.59 26.60
C CYS A 36 -21.07 10.23 26.86
N ALA A 37 -21.82 9.23 27.34
CA ALA A 37 -21.28 7.90 27.65
C ALA A 37 -21.06 7.04 26.39
N ILE A 38 -21.97 7.11 25.41
CA ILE A 38 -21.85 6.36 24.15
C ILE A 38 -20.65 6.83 23.31
N CYS A 39 -20.31 8.12 23.37
CA CYS A 39 -19.15 8.66 22.67
C CYS A 39 -17.80 8.24 23.31
N ARG A 40 -17.83 7.58 24.49
CA ARG A 40 -16.64 7.23 25.27
C ARG A 40 -16.33 5.73 25.32
N THR A 41 -17.32 4.86 25.03
CA THR A 41 -17.15 3.40 25.03
C THR A 41 -16.85 2.80 23.66
N THR A 42 -17.10 3.52 22.57
CA THR A 42 -16.37 3.27 21.32
C THR A 42 -14.98 3.87 21.47
N GLY A 43 -14.13 3.16 22.21
CA GLY A 43 -12.69 3.30 22.08
C GLY A 43 -12.36 3.18 20.60
N MET A 44 -12.19 4.33 19.96
CA MET A 44 -11.67 4.48 18.62
C MET A 44 -10.28 3.85 18.68
N MET A 45 -10.18 2.54 18.43
CA MET A 45 -8.97 1.99 17.85
C MET A 45 -8.76 2.82 16.59
N THR A 46 -7.80 3.75 16.69
CA THR A 46 -7.59 4.78 15.69
C THR A 46 -7.44 4.12 14.33
N ALA A 47 -8.12 4.65 13.31
CA ALA A 47 -7.93 4.22 11.92
C ALA A 47 -6.43 4.25 11.51
N ALA A 48 -5.63 5.08 12.19
CA ALA A 48 -4.17 5.13 12.09
C ALA A 48 -3.45 3.83 12.54
N SER A 49 -3.97 3.10 13.53
CA SER A 49 -3.36 1.86 14.01
C SER A 49 -3.56 0.71 13.02
N MET A 50 -4.74 0.62 12.39
CA MET A 50 -5.06 -0.40 11.38
C MET A 50 -4.18 -0.32 10.11
N LYS A 51 -3.77 0.89 9.69
CA LYS A 51 -2.85 1.08 8.55
C LYS A 51 -1.46 0.47 8.79
N LYS A 52 -0.97 0.52 10.03
CA LYS A 52 0.37 0.03 10.41
C LYS A 52 0.45 -1.51 10.41
N TYR A 53 -0.57 -2.20 10.92
CA TYR A 53 -0.65 -3.67 10.89
C TYR A 53 -0.79 -4.23 9.47
N SER A 54 -1.49 -3.51 8.59
CA SER A 54 -1.56 -3.87 7.18
C SER A 54 -0.21 -3.71 6.47
N ALA A 55 0.60 -2.70 6.82
CA ALA A 55 1.90 -2.47 6.16
C ALA A 55 2.92 -3.59 6.41
N ALA A 56 3.07 -4.05 7.66
CA ALA A 56 4.01 -5.11 8.02
C ALA A 56 3.59 -6.48 7.44
N ALA A 57 2.29 -6.81 7.47
CA ALA A 57 1.78 -8.03 6.85
C ALA A 57 2.00 -8.02 5.33
N ARG A 58 1.76 -6.88 4.68
CA ARG A 58 2.00 -6.71 3.24
C ARG A 58 3.47 -6.93 2.88
N PHE A 59 4.42 -6.44 3.69
CA PHE A 59 5.85 -6.61 3.41
C PHE A 59 6.26 -8.08 3.34
N ARG A 60 5.84 -8.88 4.33
CA ARG A 60 6.08 -10.34 4.34
C ARG A 60 5.52 -11.00 3.09
N ILE A 61 4.29 -10.66 2.71
CA ILE A 61 3.64 -11.21 1.51
C ILE A 61 4.43 -10.86 0.24
N SER A 62 4.86 -9.61 0.07
CA SER A 62 5.63 -9.23 -1.12
C SER A 62 6.97 -9.94 -1.23
N PHE A 63 7.67 -10.16 -0.10
CA PHE A 63 8.92 -10.91 -0.12
C PHE A 63 8.73 -12.33 -0.67
N PHE A 64 7.75 -13.08 -0.12
CA PHE A 64 7.47 -14.44 -0.60
C PHE A 64 6.95 -14.47 -2.03
N LEU A 65 6.12 -13.49 -2.42
CA LEU A 65 5.58 -13.39 -3.77
C LEU A 65 6.69 -13.13 -4.79
N CYS A 66 7.55 -12.13 -4.57
CA CYS A 66 8.67 -11.84 -5.45
C CYS A 66 9.63 -13.03 -5.56
N ALA A 67 9.90 -13.74 -4.45
CA ALA A 67 10.75 -14.93 -4.49
C ALA A 67 10.12 -16.06 -5.33
N PHE A 68 8.82 -16.30 -5.19
CA PHE A 68 8.12 -17.34 -5.94
C PHE A 68 8.04 -17.02 -7.45
N ILE A 69 7.75 -15.76 -7.79
CA ILE A 69 7.70 -15.30 -9.18
C ILE A 69 9.09 -15.40 -9.81
N ALA A 70 10.13 -14.86 -9.18
CA ALA A 70 11.49 -14.91 -9.71
C ALA A 70 11.98 -16.34 -9.96
N VAL A 71 11.66 -17.28 -9.07
CA VAL A 71 12.03 -18.70 -9.27
C VAL A 71 11.26 -19.32 -10.43
N THR A 72 9.94 -19.11 -10.50
CA THR A 72 9.12 -19.75 -11.54
C THR A 72 9.37 -19.16 -12.92
N GLU A 73 9.50 -17.83 -13.03
CA GLU A 73 9.80 -17.16 -14.30
C GLU A 73 11.19 -17.53 -14.82
N GLU A 74 12.25 -17.40 -14.02
CA GLU A 74 13.60 -17.73 -14.51
C GLU A 74 13.76 -19.23 -14.80
N TRP A 75 13.09 -20.11 -14.06
CA TRP A 75 13.11 -21.54 -14.39
C TRP A 75 12.42 -21.82 -15.73
N LEU A 76 11.30 -21.17 -16.01
CA LEU A 76 10.60 -21.31 -17.29
C LEU A 76 11.42 -20.70 -18.44
N PHE A 77 11.84 -19.45 -18.31
CA PHE A 77 12.48 -18.73 -19.41
C PHE A 77 13.93 -19.16 -19.65
N ARG A 78 14.74 -19.39 -18.61
CA ARG A 78 16.15 -19.79 -18.76
C ARG A 78 16.31 -21.29 -18.81
N GLY A 79 15.59 -22.01 -17.97
CA GLY A 79 15.68 -23.46 -17.90
C GLY A 79 15.11 -24.14 -19.14
N ILE A 80 13.96 -23.66 -19.64
CA ILE A 80 13.22 -24.32 -20.73
C ILE A 80 13.28 -23.49 -22.02
N VAL A 81 12.88 -22.22 -22.00
CA VAL A 81 12.71 -21.48 -23.26
C VAL A 81 14.04 -21.12 -23.92
N GLN A 82 15.00 -20.60 -23.16
CA GLN A 82 16.29 -20.14 -23.71
C GLN A 82 17.19 -21.30 -24.13
N THR A 83 17.17 -22.43 -23.41
CA THR A 83 17.93 -23.64 -23.78
C THR A 83 17.40 -24.30 -25.05
N HIS A 84 16.10 -24.20 -25.33
CA HIS A 84 15.48 -24.81 -26.51
C HIS A 84 15.40 -23.89 -27.73
N TRP A 85 15.11 -22.60 -27.55
CA TRP A 85 14.86 -21.66 -28.65
C TRP A 85 15.80 -20.45 -28.68
N GLY A 86 16.70 -20.31 -27.70
CA GLY A 86 17.68 -19.23 -27.63
C GLY A 86 17.14 -17.93 -27.04
N LEU A 87 18.04 -16.96 -26.89
CA LEU A 87 17.78 -15.67 -26.23
C LEU A 87 16.67 -14.86 -26.92
N TRP A 88 16.72 -14.76 -28.25
CA TRP A 88 15.77 -13.95 -29.03
C TRP A 88 14.33 -14.46 -28.91
N ALA A 89 14.15 -15.78 -28.97
CA ALA A 89 12.83 -16.40 -28.80
C ALA A 89 12.31 -16.23 -27.36
N ALA A 90 13.18 -16.40 -26.37
CA ALA A 90 12.83 -16.17 -24.97
C ALA A 90 12.34 -14.74 -24.72
N SER A 91 13.06 -13.74 -25.24
CA SER A 91 12.66 -12.33 -25.09
C SER A 91 11.37 -11.99 -25.84
N ALA A 92 11.13 -12.58 -27.02
CA ALA A 92 9.89 -12.38 -27.76
C ALA A 92 8.68 -12.93 -26.99
N ILE A 93 8.78 -14.15 -26.45
CA ILE A 93 7.71 -14.76 -25.65
C ILE A 93 7.48 -13.98 -24.36
N PHE A 94 8.54 -13.54 -23.70
CA PHE A 94 8.46 -12.72 -22.49
C PHE A 94 7.72 -11.39 -22.75
N ALA A 95 8.01 -10.73 -23.88
CA ALA A 95 7.33 -9.52 -24.29
C ALA A 95 5.82 -9.73 -24.53
N VAL A 96 5.45 -10.87 -25.14
CA VAL A 96 4.04 -11.23 -25.37
C VAL A 96 3.31 -11.55 -24.05
N LEU A 97 3.97 -12.19 -23.09
CA LEU A 97 3.36 -12.44 -21.78
C LEU A 97 3.13 -11.14 -20.98
N HIS A 98 3.92 -10.11 -21.27
CA HIS A 98 3.83 -8.79 -20.64
C HIS A 98 2.94 -7.80 -21.42
N VAL A 99 1.95 -8.28 -22.18
CA VAL A 99 0.99 -7.44 -22.94
C VAL A 99 0.27 -6.39 -22.10
N ARG A 100 0.05 -6.65 -20.81
CA ARG A 100 -0.61 -5.70 -19.90
C ARG A 100 0.23 -4.43 -19.66
N TYR A 101 1.52 -4.47 -19.97
CA TYR A 101 2.43 -3.34 -19.86
C TYR A 101 2.54 -2.53 -21.17
N LEU A 102 1.98 -3.02 -22.28
CA LEU A 102 2.01 -2.33 -23.58
C LEU A 102 1.30 -0.96 -23.55
N GLU A 103 0.30 -0.78 -22.67
CA GLU A 103 -0.37 0.51 -22.50
C GLU A 103 0.59 1.61 -22.00
N LYS A 104 1.65 1.23 -21.29
CA LYS A 104 2.68 2.13 -20.79
C LYS A 104 4.01 1.80 -21.45
N TRP A 105 4.25 2.42 -22.60
CA TRP A 105 5.45 2.22 -23.41
C TRP A 105 6.76 2.22 -22.59
N PHE A 106 6.89 3.13 -21.62
CA PHE A 106 8.07 3.20 -20.76
C PHE A 106 8.28 1.93 -19.91
N LEU A 107 7.22 1.41 -19.29
CA LEU A 107 7.34 0.23 -18.43
C LEU A 107 7.65 -1.02 -19.27
N PHE A 108 7.04 -1.11 -20.45
CA PHE A 108 7.29 -2.20 -21.39
C PHE A 108 8.76 -2.25 -21.83
N MET A 109 9.34 -1.12 -22.24
CA MET A 109 10.74 -1.06 -22.67
C MET A 109 11.70 -1.50 -21.57
N VAL A 110 11.47 -1.07 -20.32
CA VAL A 110 12.30 -1.47 -19.18
C VAL A 110 12.22 -2.98 -18.94
N VAL A 111 11.03 -3.56 -18.98
CA VAL A 111 10.80 -4.99 -18.73
C VAL A 111 11.42 -5.86 -19.83
N VAL A 112 11.34 -5.44 -21.10
CA VAL A 112 12.02 -6.14 -22.21
C VAL A 112 13.53 -6.05 -22.09
N LEU A 113 14.08 -4.88 -21.77
CA LEU A 113 15.52 -4.71 -21.53
C LEU A 113 16.00 -5.56 -20.36
N LEU A 114 15.20 -5.67 -19.31
CA LEU A 114 15.49 -6.53 -18.16
C LEU A 114 15.55 -8.00 -18.57
N SER A 115 14.58 -8.46 -19.38
CA SER A 115 14.59 -9.82 -19.91
C SER A 115 15.84 -10.14 -20.72
N LEU A 116 16.30 -9.21 -21.56
CA LEU A 116 17.55 -9.34 -22.31
C LEU A 116 18.77 -9.33 -21.36
N PHE A 117 18.79 -8.42 -20.38
CA PHE A 117 19.86 -8.31 -19.40
C PHE A 117 20.06 -9.61 -18.60
N LEU A 118 18.98 -10.19 -18.06
CA LEU A 118 19.07 -11.45 -17.32
C LEU A 118 19.42 -12.63 -18.23
N GLY A 119 18.98 -12.61 -19.49
CA GLY A 119 19.32 -13.66 -20.45
C GLY A 119 20.80 -13.67 -20.82
N VAL A 120 21.40 -12.50 -21.01
CA VAL A 120 22.85 -12.34 -21.22
C VAL A 120 23.63 -12.70 -19.95
N LEU A 121 23.12 -12.31 -18.77
CA LEU A 121 23.73 -12.67 -17.50
C LEU A 121 23.77 -14.20 -17.32
N TYR A 122 22.71 -14.91 -17.70
CA TYR A 122 22.67 -16.36 -17.67
C TYR A 122 23.69 -16.99 -18.63
N GLU A 123 23.81 -16.49 -19.86
CA GLU A 123 24.81 -16.97 -20.83
C GLU A 123 26.26 -16.74 -20.38
N GLN A 124 26.52 -15.71 -19.57
CA GLN A 124 27.86 -15.44 -19.05
C GLN A 124 28.19 -16.23 -17.79
N THR A 125 27.19 -16.53 -16.96
CA THR A 125 27.40 -17.17 -15.66
C THR A 125 27.11 -18.66 -15.65
N ASP A 126 26.39 -19.16 -16.68
CA ASP A 126 25.84 -20.52 -16.79
C ASP A 126 25.11 -20.99 -15.52
N SER A 127 24.65 -20.05 -14.70
CA SER A 127 24.12 -20.29 -13.38
C SER A 127 22.71 -19.75 -13.26
N LEU A 128 21.74 -20.68 -13.16
CA LEU A 128 20.34 -20.34 -12.95
C LEU A 128 20.14 -19.57 -11.64
N TRP A 129 20.88 -19.93 -10.60
CA TRP A 129 20.80 -19.28 -9.30
C TRP A 129 21.23 -17.81 -9.34
N ALA A 130 22.20 -17.46 -10.19
CA ALA A 130 22.61 -16.08 -10.39
C ALA A 130 21.48 -15.24 -11.01
N ALA A 131 20.82 -15.76 -12.06
CA ALA A 131 19.68 -15.11 -12.70
C ALA A 131 18.48 -14.98 -11.75
N ILE A 132 18.12 -16.05 -11.02
CA ILE A 132 17.03 -16.03 -10.01
C ILE A 132 17.31 -14.95 -8.95
N THR A 133 18.53 -14.90 -8.43
CA THR A 133 18.89 -13.92 -7.38
C THR A 133 18.82 -12.49 -7.93
N ALA A 134 19.30 -12.26 -9.14
CA ALA A 134 19.23 -10.95 -9.79
C ALA A 134 17.77 -10.53 -10.03
N HIS A 135 16.95 -11.42 -10.60
CA HIS A 135 15.52 -11.16 -10.85
C HIS A 135 14.78 -10.81 -9.56
N PHE A 136 14.99 -11.64 -8.53
CA PHE A 136 14.40 -11.41 -7.21
C PHE A 136 14.79 -10.05 -6.63
N LEU A 137 16.06 -9.67 -6.72
CA LEU A 137 16.54 -8.39 -6.20
C LEU A 137 15.89 -7.21 -6.94
N ILE A 138 15.78 -7.28 -8.27
CA ILE A 138 15.16 -6.21 -9.06
C ILE A 138 13.68 -6.05 -8.68
N ASP A 139 12.92 -7.14 -8.64
CA ASP A 139 11.51 -7.13 -8.26
C ASP A 139 11.29 -6.63 -6.84
N PHE A 140 12.15 -7.07 -5.92
CA PHE A 140 12.06 -6.68 -4.53
C PHE A 140 12.36 -5.18 -4.34
N VAL A 141 13.37 -4.64 -5.04
CA VAL A 141 13.70 -3.21 -5.01
C VAL A 141 12.57 -2.39 -5.61
N LEU A 142 11.97 -2.82 -6.72
CA LEU A 142 10.81 -2.15 -7.33
C LEU A 142 9.61 -2.16 -6.37
N ALA A 143 9.33 -3.30 -5.72
CA ALA A 143 8.26 -3.42 -4.74
C ALA A 143 8.48 -2.54 -3.49
N LEU A 144 9.74 -2.37 -3.07
CA LEU A 144 10.13 -1.44 -2.01
C LEU A 144 9.98 0.02 -2.43
N HIS A 145 10.43 0.37 -3.63
CA HIS A 145 10.35 1.73 -4.15
C HIS A 145 8.89 2.22 -4.21
N VAL A 146 7.98 1.39 -4.70
CA VAL A 146 6.53 1.69 -4.73
C VAL A 146 5.96 1.87 -3.32
N ARG A 147 6.43 1.11 -2.33
CA ARG A 147 6.00 1.26 -0.93
C ARG A 147 6.49 2.57 -0.30
N LEU A 148 7.76 2.89 -0.48
CA LEU A 148 8.36 4.10 0.07
C LEU A 148 7.69 5.36 -0.50
N LYS A 149 7.42 5.36 -1.81
CA LYS A 149 6.72 6.47 -2.46
C LYS A 149 5.31 6.69 -1.88
N ARG A 150 4.56 5.61 -1.64
CA ARG A 150 3.22 5.70 -1.02
C ARG A 150 3.25 6.21 0.42
N GLY A 151 4.30 5.89 1.17
CA GLY A 151 4.49 6.41 2.54
C GLY A 151 4.82 7.91 2.57
N ALA A 152 5.64 8.38 1.63
CA ALA A 152 6.03 9.79 1.55
C ALA A 152 4.90 10.73 1.10
N GLU A 153 3.95 10.24 0.30
CA GLU A 153 2.75 11.01 -0.10
C GLU A 153 1.79 11.21 1.08
N GLU A 154 1.69 10.22 1.99
CA GLU A 154 0.82 10.26 3.17
C GLU A 154 1.30 11.23 4.27
N GLU A 155 2.58 11.62 4.27
CA GLU A 155 3.12 12.65 5.17
C GLU A 155 2.95 14.08 4.64
N ARG A 156 2.60 14.25 3.35
CA ARG A 156 2.39 15.56 2.72
C ARG A 156 0.92 16.01 2.70
N GLU A 157 -0.01 15.13 3.05
CA GLU A 157 -1.45 15.41 3.22
C GLU A 157 -1.82 15.58 4.70
#